data_AF-A0A2M7ING7-F1
#
_entry.id   AF-A0A2M7ING7-F1
#
_cell.length_a   1.000
_cell.length_b   1.000
_cell.length_c   1.000
_cell.angle_alpha   90.00
_cell.angle_beta   90.00
_cell.angle_gamma   90.00
#
_symmetry.space_group_name_H-M   'P 1'
#
loop_
_entity.id
_entity.type
_entity.pdbx_description
1 polymer ?
#
loop_
_entity_poly.entity_id
_entity_poly.type
_entity_poly.pdbx_seq_one_letter_code
_entity_poly.pdbx_strand_id
1 'polypeptide(L)'
;MKRFSEQFKKKSENIRLTVLEKRDLRERLVSYMEYHPLPVSLTKTKFQPATEMITDKFKVFYISTKYLKGVTILATIFVFIIMPSLAERTVPGDILYPVKGLTEDIRGSLNFTPYEKVAWETKRLERRVAEARLLVKEGKLTPQMETDFLVAVQAHKSAAEAQIKSLETTDAEGAGLAQITFSSVLDVQSAVLRSDSSSVNATTSDTLSGAIANVLEDNNENTGKDGQTVVSFERLMAQLEIETTRVYDLFASNQSIATASEIADAKRRLTDIELKINNASDKYQETPDVVIEELRTALG
;
A
#
# COMPACT_ATOMS: atom_id res chain seq x y z
N MET A 1 52.76 27.40 13.29
CA MET A 1 51.81 28.43 13.80
C MET A 1 50.42 27.90 14.18
N LYS A 2 49.98 26.69 13.77
CA LYS A 2 48.63 26.15 14.07
C LYS A 2 48.25 26.03 15.57
N ARG A 3 49.23 25.90 16.46
CA ARG A 3 48.99 25.78 17.91
C ARG A 3 48.57 27.08 18.59
N PHE A 4 48.88 28.25 18.02
CA PHE A 4 48.52 29.54 18.62
C PHE A 4 47.02 29.83 18.49
N SER A 5 46.44 29.59 17.32
CA SER A 5 45.00 29.82 17.08
C SER A 5 44.12 28.92 17.94
N GLU A 6 44.52 27.66 18.14
CA GLU A 6 43.79 26.72 19.00
C GLU A 6 43.86 27.12 20.48
N GLN A 7 45.05 27.54 20.95
CA GLN A 7 45.22 28.05 22.31
C GLN A 7 44.45 29.35 22.54
N PHE A 8 44.43 30.25 21.54
CA PHE A 8 43.67 31.49 21.59
C PHE A 8 42.17 31.23 21.67
N LYS A 9 41.63 30.35 20.82
CA LYS A 9 40.21 29.97 20.84
C LYS A 9 39.82 29.42 22.22
N LYS A 10 40.58 28.45 22.74
CA LYS A 10 40.32 27.83 24.05
C LYS A 10 40.38 28.83 25.21
N LYS A 11 41.26 29.82 25.14
CA LYS A 11 41.35 30.88 26.16
C LYS A 11 40.23 31.92 26.02
N SER A 12 39.85 32.28 24.79
CA SER A 12 38.78 33.25 24.54
C SER A 12 37.41 32.76 25.04
N GLU A 13 37.14 31.45 24.97
CA GLU A 13 35.89 30.84 25.46
C GLU A 13 35.72 30.97 26.99
N ASN A 14 36.83 31.11 27.72
CA ASN A 14 36.84 31.21 29.19
C ASN A 14 36.88 32.65 29.71
N ILE A 15 37.20 33.63 28.85
CA ILE A 15 37.26 35.04 29.25
C ILE A 15 35.86 35.63 29.07
N ARG A 16 35.15 35.84 30.19
CA ARG A 16 33.88 36.55 30.22
C ARG A 16 34.08 37.87 30.95
N LEU A 17 33.69 38.97 30.32
CA LEU A 17 33.68 40.28 30.96
C LEU A 17 32.42 40.41 31.80
N THR A 18 32.56 40.90 33.03
CA THR A 18 31.41 41.32 33.84
C THR A 18 30.72 42.53 33.20
N VAL A 19 29.47 42.80 33.60
CA VAL A 19 28.69 43.91 33.03
C VAL A 19 29.38 45.27 33.26
N LEU A 20 30.03 45.45 34.41
CA LEU A 20 30.77 46.67 34.74
C LEU A 20 32.01 46.84 33.87
N GLU A 21 32.81 45.79 33.68
CA GLU A 21 33.99 45.81 32.82
C GLU A 21 33.61 46.08 31.35
N LYS A 22 32.52 45.47 30.88
CA LYS A 22 32.02 45.72 29.51
C LYS A 22 31.61 47.18 29.32
N ARG A 23 31.03 47.82 30.34
CA ARG A 23 30.67 49.24 30.30
C ARG A 23 31.91 50.13 30.25
N ASP A 24 32.88 49.89 31.13
CA ASP A 24 34.14 50.65 31.18
C ASP A 24 34.95 50.51 29.88
N LEU A 25 35.00 49.29 29.31
CA LEU A 25 35.66 49.03 28.03
C LEU A 25 34.98 49.79 26.90
N ARG A 26 33.64 49.78 26.85
CA ARG A 26 32.89 50.52 25.83
C ARG A 26 33.14 52.02 25.91
N GLU A 27 33.18 52.57 27.12
CA GLU A 27 33.45 54.00 27.37
C GLU A 27 34.85 54.39 26.88
N ARG A 28 35.87 53.58 27.21
CA ARG A 28 37.25 53.79 26.72
C ARG A 28 37.35 53.67 25.21
N LEU A 29 36.66 52.71 24.59
CA LEU A 29 36.69 52.49 23.15
C LEU A 29 36.04 53.66 22.40
N VAL A 30 34.92 54.16 22.91
CA VAL A 30 34.27 55.36 22.37
C VAL A 30 35.18 56.59 22.49
N SER A 31 35.76 56.83 23.67
CA SER A 31 36.72 57.93 23.85
C SER A 31 37.91 57.81 22.91
N TYR A 32 38.46 56.61 22.72
CA TYR A 32 39.55 56.37 21.77
C TYR A 32 39.13 56.67 20.32
N MET A 33 37.93 56.26 19.91
CA MET A 33 37.38 56.54 18.57
C MET A 33 37.15 58.04 18.34
N GLU A 34 36.77 58.79 19.38
CA GLU A 34 36.63 60.25 19.31
C GLU A 34 37.98 60.94 19.13
N TYR A 35 39.01 60.48 19.83
CA TYR A 35 40.37 61.04 19.70
C TYR A 35 41.11 60.58 18.44
N HIS A 36 40.71 59.45 17.82
CA HIS A 36 41.36 58.87 16.64
C HIS A 36 40.32 58.59 15.53
N PRO A 37 39.69 59.63 14.96
CA PRO A 37 38.74 59.43 13.88
C PRO A 37 39.45 58.86 12.64
N LEU A 38 38.83 57.87 11.99
CA LEU A 38 39.36 57.30 10.76
C LEU A 38 39.48 58.40 9.67
N PRO A 39 40.58 58.45 8.91
CA PRO A 39 40.71 59.38 7.81
C PRO A 39 39.59 59.12 6.80
N VAL A 40 38.95 60.20 6.34
CA VAL A 40 37.72 60.19 5.52
C VAL A 40 37.85 59.37 4.21
N SER A 41 39.08 59.08 3.79
CA SER A 41 39.41 58.24 2.63
C SER A 41 39.12 56.74 2.85
N LEU A 42 39.04 56.25 4.08
CA LEU A 42 38.80 54.82 4.39
C LEU A 42 37.34 54.50 4.74
N THR A 43 36.51 55.51 5.01
CA THR A 43 35.10 55.34 5.40
C THR A 43 34.21 54.85 4.24
N LYS A 44 34.69 54.91 2.99
CA LYS A 44 33.92 54.55 1.79
C LYS A 44 34.38 53.28 1.07
N THR A 45 35.10 52.40 1.74
CA THR A 45 35.38 51.08 1.16
C THR A 45 34.14 50.21 1.34
N LYS A 46 33.20 50.31 0.39
CA LYS A 46 32.14 49.31 0.23
C LYS A 46 32.83 47.94 0.23
N PHE A 47 32.34 47.03 1.05
CA PHE A 47 32.79 45.64 1.09
C PHE A 47 32.66 45.07 -0.33
N GLN A 48 33.76 45.05 -1.09
CA GLN A 48 33.80 44.31 -2.33
C GLN A 48 33.97 42.84 -1.91
N PRO A 49 33.03 41.94 -2.24
CA PRO A 49 33.28 40.52 -2.02
C PRO A 49 34.58 40.19 -2.74
N ALA A 50 35.50 39.54 -2.03
CA ALA A 50 36.80 39.15 -2.56
C ALA A 50 36.58 38.52 -3.94
N THR A 51 37.09 39.17 -4.98
CA THR A 51 37.07 38.63 -6.33
C THR A 51 37.72 37.25 -6.26
N GLU A 52 36.92 36.26 -6.64
CA GLU A 52 37.25 34.86 -6.61
C GLU A 52 38.65 34.64 -7.22
N MET A 53 39.55 33.97 -6.50
CA MET A 53 40.72 33.37 -7.13
C MET A 53 40.18 32.22 -8.00
N ILE A 54 39.84 32.55 -9.24
CA ILE A 54 39.37 31.62 -10.25
C ILE A 54 40.53 30.67 -10.57
N THR A 55 40.43 29.42 -10.07
CA THR A 55 41.12 28.31 -10.70
C THR A 55 40.26 27.92 -11.91
N ASP A 56 40.86 27.98 -13.11
CA ASP A 56 40.21 28.06 -14.43
C ASP A 56 39.36 26.86 -14.90
N LYS A 57 38.82 26.02 -14.00
CA LYS A 57 38.13 24.78 -14.43
C LYS A 57 36.76 24.50 -13.81
N PHE A 58 36.20 25.39 -13.00
CA PHE A 58 34.85 25.18 -12.46
C PHE A 58 33.88 26.26 -12.98
N LYS A 59 32.93 25.84 -13.82
CA LYS A 59 31.78 26.68 -14.20
C LYS A 59 30.72 26.59 -13.11
N VAL A 60 30.48 27.69 -12.42
CA VAL A 60 29.39 27.80 -11.43
C VAL A 60 28.09 28.09 -12.17
N PHE A 61 27.11 27.19 -12.04
CA PHE A 61 25.77 27.37 -12.58
C PHE A 61 24.83 27.86 -11.47
N TYR A 62 24.28 29.06 -11.64
CA TYR A 62 23.29 29.61 -10.72
C TYR A 62 21.89 29.15 -11.15
N ILE A 63 21.36 28.14 -10.47
CA ILE A 63 19.97 27.71 -10.66
C ILE A 63 19.07 28.62 -9.82
N SER A 64 18.11 29.30 -10.47
CA SER A 64 17.15 30.16 -9.76
C SER A 64 16.22 29.31 -8.88
N THR A 65 16.07 29.73 -7.62
CA THR A 65 15.28 29.02 -6.59
C THR A 65 13.80 28.86 -6.97
N LYS A 66 13.27 29.68 -7.89
CA LYS A 66 11.90 29.54 -8.41
C LYS A 66 11.73 28.29 -9.28
N TYR A 67 12.72 27.99 -10.14
CA TYR A 67 12.71 26.78 -10.95
C TYR A 67 12.93 25.55 -10.08
N LEU A 68 13.81 25.63 -9.09
CA LEU A 68 14.03 24.52 -8.15
C LEU A 68 12.72 24.16 -7.42
N LYS A 69 11.97 25.15 -6.91
CA LYS A 69 10.67 24.91 -6.27
C LYS A 69 9.65 24.26 -7.20
N GLY A 70 9.57 24.73 -8.46
CA GLY A 70 8.66 24.15 -9.45
C GLY A 70 8.99 22.70 -9.77
N VAL A 71 10.27 22.39 -10.00
CA VAL A 71 10.74 21.02 -10.28
C VAL A 71 10.54 20.12 -9.07
N THR A 72 10.76 20.60 -7.84
CA THR A 72 10.54 19.78 -6.64
C THR A 72 9.06 19.41 -6.48
N ILE A 73 8.13 20.35 -6.70
CA ILE A 73 6.69 20.06 -6.59
C ILE A 73 6.27 19.02 -7.63
N LEU A 74 6.73 19.18 -8.87
CA LEU A 74 6.41 18.24 -9.94
C LEU A 74 7.01 16.86 -9.67
N ALA A 75 8.25 16.80 -9.18
CA ALA A 75 8.90 15.56 -8.78
C ALA A 75 8.15 14.87 -7.63
N THR A 76 7.66 15.63 -6.64
CA THR A 76 6.84 15.09 -5.56
C THR A 76 5.54 14.48 -6.09
N ILE A 77 4.81 15.19 -6.95
CA ILE A 77 3.58 14.67 -7.58
C ILE A 77 3.88 13.38 -8.36
N PHE A 78 4.99 13.38 -9.11
CA PHE A 78 5.37 12.21 -9.89
C PHE A 78 5.67 10.99 -9.00
N VAL A 79 6.45 11.17 -7.93
CA VAL A 79 6.85 10.08 -7.03
C VAL A 79 5.70 9.56 -6.17
N PHE A 80 4.79 10.43 -5.70
CA PHE A 80 3.74 10.02 -4.75
C PHE A 80 2.40 9.66 -5.41
N ILE A 81 2.11 10.14 -6.62
CA ILE A 81 0.81 9.92 -7.28
C ILE A 81 0.98 9.09 -8.55
N ILE A 82 1.81 9.56 -9.48
CA ILE A 82 1.90 8.98 -10.82
C ILE A 82 2.61 7.63 -10.79
N MET A 83 3.78 7.57 -10.14
CA MET A 83 4.63 6.38 -10.12
C MET A 83 3.97 5.19 -9.40
N PRO A 84 3.28 5.34 -8.25
CA PRO A 84 2.52 4.27 -7.63
C PRO A 84 1.37 3.76 -8.52
N SER A 85 0.63 4.66 -9.19
CA SER A 85 -0.48 4.27 -10.07
C SER A 85 -0.01 3.44 -11.28
N LEU A 86 1.17 3.77 -11.84
CA LEU A 86 1.79 2.96 -12.89
C LEU A 86 2.28 1.61 -12.36
N ALA A 87 2.86 1.59 -11.15
CA ALA A 87 3.37 0.37 -10.53
C ALA A 87 2.25 -0.65 -10.23
N GLU A 88 1.02 -0.20 -9.93
CA GLU A 88 -0.11 -1.11 -9.66
C GLU A 88 -0.41 -2.08 -10.81
N ARG A 89 -0.14 -1.67 -12.06
CA ARG A 89 -0.39 -2.48 -13.28
C ARG A 89 0.78 -3.38 -13.68
N THR A 90 1.89 -3.32 -12.95
CA THR A 90 3.08 -4.09 -13.30
C THR A 90 3.03 -5.53 -12.80
N VAL A 91 3.69 -6.40 -13.55
CA VAL A 91 3.92 -7.82 -13.24
C VAL A 91 5.41 -8.07 -12.92
N PRO A 92 5.74 -9.18 -12.24
CA PRO A 92 7.13 -9.58 -12.08
C PRO A 92 7.90 -9.57 -13.40
N GLY A 93 9.08 -8.94 -13.40
CA GLY A 93 9.90 -8.71 -14.59
C GLY A 93 9.82 -7.28 -15.13
N ASP A 94 8.82 -6.49 -14.75
CA ASP A 94 8.74 -5.08 -15.11
C ASP A 94 9.64 -4.19 -14.24
N ILE A 95 10.16 -3.10 -14.84
CA ILE A 95 11.08 -2.16 -14.17
C ILE A 95 10.46 -1.52 -12.91
N LEU A 96 9.15 -1.26 -12.92
CA LEU A 96 8.42 -0.62 -11.81
C LEU A 96 7.87 -1.63 -10.78
N TYR A 97 8.06 -2.94 -10.98
CA TYR A 97 7.56 -3.95 -10.04
C TYR A 97 8.12 -3.82 -8.61
N PRO A 98 9.41 -3.48 -8.38
CA PRO A 98 9.92 -3.24 -7.03
C PRO A 98 9.19 -2.11 -6.29
N VAL A 99 8.71 -1.11 -7.04
CA VAL A 99 7.93 0.01 -6.50
C VAL A 99 6.57 -0.48 -6.01
N LYS A 100 5.95 -1.41 -6.75
CA LYS A 100 4.68 -2.05 -6.36
C LYS A 100 4.81 -2.70 -4.98
N GLY A 101 5.84 -3.51 -4.77
CA GLY A 101 6.09 -4.17 -3.48
C GLY A 101 6.18 -3.16 -2.32
N LEU A 102 6.95 -2.08 -2.50
CA LEU A 102 7.05 -1.01 -1.49
C LEU A 102 5.69 -0.35 -1.21
N THR A 103 4.91 -0.04 -2.25
CA THR A 103 3.60 0.60 -2.08
C THR A 103 2.58 -0.32 -1.40
N GLU A 104 2.66 -1.62 -1.68
CA GLU A 104 1.81 -2.64 -1.06
C GLU A 104 2.17 -2.83 0.41
N ASP A 105 3.45 -2.85 0.76
CA ASP A 105 3.87 -2.97 2.16
C ASP A 105 3.49 -1.72 2.98
N ILE A 106 3.65 -0.52 2.41
CA ILE A 106 3.20 0.73 3.04
C ILE A 106 1.68 0.66 3.28
N ARG A 107 0.89 0.30 2.27
CA ARG A 107 -0.57 0.19 2.44
C ARG A 107 -0.93 -0.89 3.46
N GLY A 108 -0.20 -2.01 3.49
CA GLY A 108 -0.36 -3.07 4.49
C GLY A 108 -0.13 -2.58 5.92
N SER A 109 0.92 -1.77 6.14
CA SER A 109 1.22 -1.19 7.46
C SER A 109 0.20 -0.15 7.95
N LEU A 110 -0.62 0.39 7.05
CA LEU A 110 -1.70 1.32 7.38
C LEU A 110 -3.02 0.63 7.74
N ASN A 111 -3.11 -0.70 7.59
CA ASN A 111 -4.29 -1.45 8.04
C ASN A 111 -4.18 -1.69 9.55
N PHE A 112 -5.04 -1.03 10.31
CA PHE A 112 -4.93 -1.02 11.77
C PHE A 112 -5.80 -2.08 12.41
N THR A 113 -6.98 -2.36 11.83
CA THR A 113 -7.89 -3.35 12.38
C THR A 113 -7.52 -4.76 11.91
N PRO A 114 -7.74 -5.82 12.73
CA PRO A 114 -7.44 -7.18 12.29
C PRO A 114 -8.28 -7.59 11.07
N TYR A 115 -9.53 -7.13 10.97
CA TYR A 115 -10.37 -7.36 9.78
C TYR A 115 -9.77 -6.74 8.51
N GLU A 116 -9.31 -5.48 8.56
CA GLU A 116 -8.62 -4.84 7.42
C GLU A 116 -7.35 -5.59 7.02
N LYS A 117 -6.63 -6.17 7.98
CA LYS A 117 -5.45 -6.99 7.68
C LYS A 117 -5.83 -8.26 6.94
N VAL A 118 -6.89 -8.96 7.35
CA VAL A 118 -7.40 -10.13 6.60
C VAL A 118 -7.81 -9.73 5.19
N ALA A 119 -8.59 -8.66 5.05
CA ALA A 119 -9.03 -8.16 3.74
C ALA A 119 -7.83 -7.78 2.86
N TRP A 120 -6.78 -7.20 3.45
CA TRP A 120 -5.56 -6.85 2.73
C TRP A 120 -4.75 -8.05 2.26
N GLU A 121 -4.54 -9.05 3.11
CA GLU A 121 -3.83 -10.28 2.73
C GLU A 121 -4.61 -11.06 1.67
N THR A 122 -5.94 -11.12 1.79
CA THR A 122 -6.84 -11.69 0.78
C THR A 122 -6.67 -10.98 -0.56
N LYS A 123 -6.66 -9.65 -0.56
CA LYS A 123 -6.45 -8.84 -1.77
C LYS A 123 -5.07 -9.04 -2.38
N ARG A 124 -4.02 -9.21 -1.58
CA ARG A 124 -2.67 -9.53 -2.08
C ARG A 124 -2.64 -10.91 -2.72
N LEU A 125 -3.31 -11.90 -2.13
CA LEU A 125 -3.45 -13.23 -2.71
C LEU A 125 -4.14 -13.16 -4.08
N GLU A 126 -5.29 -12.51 -4.18
CA GLU A 126 -6.02 -12.33 -5.46
C GLU A 126 -5.13 -11.70 -6.53
N ARG A 127 -4.36 -10.66 -6.16
CA ARG A 127 -3.43 -10.00 -7.07
C ARG A 127 -2.34 -10.93 -7.57
N ARG A 128 -1.73 -11.72 -6.68
CA ARG A 128 -0.68 -12.67 -7.06
C ARG A 128 -1.23 -13.76 -7.99
N VAL A 129 -2.45 -14.25 -7.73
CA VAL A 129 -3.15 -15.19 -8.62
C VAL A 129 -3.43 -14.56 -9.99
N ALA A 130 -3.91 -13.32 -10.03
CA ALA A 130 -4.18 -12.61 -11.28
C ALA A 130 -2.91 -12.31 -12.09
N GLU A 131 -1.82 -11.92 -11.42
CA GLU A 131 -0.50 -11.71 -12.04
C GLU A 131 0.06 -13.01 -12.63
N ALA A 132 -0.04 -14.12 -11.90
CA ALA A 132 0.34 -15.44 -12.36
C ALA A 132 -0.43 -15.83 -13.64
N ARG A 133 -1.76 -15.66 -13.64
CA ARG A 133 -2.61 -15.93 -14.81
C ARG A 133 -2.25 -15.06 -16.01
N LEU A 134 -1.97 -13.78 -15.77
CA LEU A 134 -1.56 -12.87 -16.84
C LEU A 134 -0.22 -13.30 -17.46
N LEU A 135 0.77 -13.66 -16.64
CA LEU A 135 2.07 -14.12 -17.13
C LEU A 135 2.00 -15.45 -17.88
N VAL A 136 1.12 -16.35 -17.44
CA VAL A 136 0.80 -17.60 -18.15
C VAL A 136 0.22 -17.26 -19.53
N LYS A 137 -0.78 -16.39 -19.59
CA LYS A 137 -1.41 -15.95 -20.85
C LYS A 137 -0.44 -15.27 -21.80
N GLU A 138 0.51 -14.50 -21.27
CA GLU A 138 1.55 -13.82 -22.06
C GLU A 138 2.74 -14.73 -22.43
N GLY A 139 2.79 -15.96 -21.91
CA GLY A 139 3.91 -16.90 -22.16
C GLY A 139 5.24 -16.44 -21.56
N LYS A 140 5.22 -15.55 -20.57
CA LYS A 140 6.41 -14.97 -19.92
C LYS A 140 6.79 -15.69 -18.62
N LEU A 141 6.08 -16.76 -18.26
CA LEU A 141 6.33 -17.49 -17.03
C LEU A 141 7.67 -18.23 -17.07
N THR A 142 8.51 -18.01 -16.06
CA THR A 142 9.75 -18.76 -15.84
C THR A 142 9.57 -19.70 -14.64
N PRO A 143 10.32 -20.82 -14.55
CA PRO A 143 10.22 -21.74 -13.42
C PRO A 143 10.53 -21.11 -12.06
N GLN A 144 11.40 -20.09 -12.04
CA GLN A 144 11.69 -19.33 -10.83
C GLN A 144 10.48 -18.49 -10.39
N MET A 145 9.83 -17.78 -11.33
CA MET A 145 8.62 -17.01 -11.03
C MET A 145 7.48 -17.90 -10.56
N GLU A 146 7.31 -19.10 -11.15
CA GLU A 146 6.34 -20.09 -10.69
C GLU A 146 6.52 -20.45 -9.21
N THR A 147 7.76 -20.72 -8.79
CA THR A 147 8.07 -21.01 -7.39
C THR A 147 7.78 -19.81 -6.49
N ASP A 148 8.17 -18.61 -6.93
CA ASP A 148 7.96 -17.37 -6.17
C ASP A 148 6.46 -17.07 -5.99
N PHE A 149 5.63 -17.32 -7.01
CA PHE A 149 4.18 -17.17 -6.90
C PHE A 149 3.56 -18.17 -5.94
N LEU A 150 3.94 -19.44 -5.99
CA LEU A 150 3.42 -20.46 -5.08
C LEU A 150 3.76 -20.11 -3.62
N VAL A 151 5.00 -19.68 -3.37
CA VAL A 151 5.43 -19.23 -2.04
C VAL A 151 4.65 -17.99 -1.60
N ALA A 152 4.46 -17.00 -2.48
CA ALA A 152 3.73 -15.78 -2.15
C ALA A 152 2.24 -16.04 -1.87
N VAL A 153 1.59 -16.89 -2.67
CA VAL A 153 0.19 -17.27 -2.47
C VAL A 153 0.03 -18.00 -1.14
N GLN A 154 0.90 -18.97 -0.84
CA GLN A 154 0.86 -19.70 0.43
C GLN A 154 1.13 -18.77 1.62
N ALA A 155 2.06 -17.82 1.50
CA ALA A 155 2.37 -16.86 2.54
C ALA A 155 1.17 -15.94 2.85
N HIS A 156 0.53 -15.37 1.83
CA HIS A 156 -0.65 -14.52 2.00
C HIS A 156 -1.86 -15.30 2.54
N LYS A 157 -2.04 -16.55 2.09
CA LYS A 157 -3.06 -17.44 2.62
C LYS A 157 -2.85 -17.71 4.11
N SER A 158 -1.66 -18.14 4.51
CA SER A 158 -1.34 -18.43 5.90
C SER A 158 -1.38 -17.18 6.79
N ALA A 159 -0.99 -16.02 6.26
CA ALA A 159 -1.10 -14.75 6.97
C ALA A 159 -2.56 -14.37 7.23
N ALA A 160 -3.44 -14.51 6.23
CA ALA A 160 -4.88 -14.28 6.40
C ALA A 160 -5.48 -15.22 7.46
N GLU A 161 -5.20 -16.51 7.39
CA GLU A 161 -5.65 -17.51 8.39
C GLU A 161 -5.16 -17.17 9.81
N ALA A 162 -3.91 -16.75 9.96
CA ALA A 162 -3.36 -16.33 11.24
C ALA A 162 -4.06 -15.07 11.79
N GLN A 163 -4.39 -14.10 10.93
CA GLN A 163 -5.13 -12.91 11.33
C GLN A 163 -6.59 -13.24 11.69
N ILE A 164 -7.24 -14.18 10.99
CA ILE A 164 -8.58 -14.65 11.33
C ILE A 164 -8.58 -15.31 12.73
N LYS A 165 -7.62 -16.21 13.00
CA LYS A 165 -7.46 -16.82 14.33
C LYS A 165 -7.20 -15.78 15.43
N SER A 166 -6.43 -14.74 15.12
CA SER A 166 -6.22 -13.61 16.04
C SER A 166 -7.53 -12.85 16.28
N LEU A 167 -8.31 -12.63 15.23
CA LEU A 167 -9.60 -11.94 15.29
C LEU A 167 -10.62 -12.71 16.13
N GLU A 168 -10.64 -14.04 16.11
CA GLU A 168 -11.53 -14.88 16.95
C GLU A 168 -11.43 -14.52 18.44
N THR A 169 -10.24 -14.11 18.91
CA THR A 169 -10.03 -13.73 20.32
C THR A 169 -10.59 -12.36 20.69
N THR A 170 -10.88 -11.50 19.70
CA THR A 170 -11.28 -10.10 19.91
C THR A 170 -12.67 -9.78 19.40
N ASP A 171 -13.07 -10.34 18.26
CA ASP A 171 -14.40 -10.23 17.65
C ASP A 171 -14.73 -11.55 16.93
N ALA A 172 -15.41 -12.45 17.64
CA ALA A 172 -15.77 -13.77 17.12
C ALA A 172 -16.69 -13.69 15.89
N GLU A 173 -17.63 -12.72 15.86
CA GLU A 173 -18.52 -12.56 14.70
C GLU A 173 -17.74 -12.00 13.50
N GLY A 174 -16.86 -11.02 13.73
CA GLY A 174 -15.98 -10.48 12.71
C GLY A 174 -15.03 -11.53 12.13
N ALA A 175 -14.54 -12.46 12.96
CA ALA A 175 -13.75 -13.59 12.52
C ALA A 175 -14.56 -14.56 11.64
N GLY A 176 -15.80 -14.89 12.05
CA GLY A 176 -16.70 -15.72 11.25
C GLY A 176 -17.01 -15.11 9.89
N LEU A 177 -17.28 -13.81 9.83
CA LEU A 177 -17.50 -13.10 8.57
C LEU A 177 -16.25 -13.08 7.70
N ALA A 178 -15.09 -12.74 8.29
CA ALA A 178 -13.81 -12.75 7.59
C ALA A 178 -13.49 -14.15 7.03
N GLN A 179 -13.77 -15.21 7.78
CA GLN A 179 -13.59 -16.59 7.35
C GLN A 179 -14.49 -16.95 6.16
N ILE A 180 -15.78 -16.60 6.19
CA ILE A 180 -16.72 -16.86 5.08
C ILE A 180 -16.27 -16.12 3.82
N THR A 181 -15.96 -14.83 3.95
CA THR A 181 -15.50 -14.02 2.80
C THR A 181 -14.18 -14.56 2.22
N PHE A 182 -13.25 -14.95 3.09
CA PHE A 182 -11.97 -15.51 2.67
C PHE A 182 -12.14 -16.86 1.97
N SER A 183 -12.94 -17.78 2.51
CA SER A 183 -13.19 -19.08 1.87
C SER A 183 -13.88 -18.91 0.52
N SER A 184 -14.88 -18.02 0.42
CA SER A 184 -15.57 -17.75 -0.85
C SER A 184 -14.58 -17.23 -1.92
N VAL A 185 -13.69 -16.31 -1.54
CA VAL A 185 -12.63 -15.84 -2.45
C VAL A 185 -11.74 -16.99 -2.89
N LEU A 186 -11.29 -17.86 -1.98
CA LEU A 186 -10.44 -18.99 -2.35
C LEU A 186 -11.15 -19.96 -3.31
N ASP A 187 -12.43 -20.26 -3.06
CA ASP A 187 -13.24 -21.14 -3.88
C ASP A 187 -13.49 -20.56 -5.28
N VAL A 188 -13.76 -19.25 -5.37
CA VAL A 188 -13.89 -18.55 -6.66
C VAL A 188 -12.57 -18.60 -7.43
N GLN A 189 -11.45 -18.31 -6.77
CA GLN A 189 -10.14 -18.32 -7.44
C GLN A 189 -9.73 -19.73 -7.89
N SER A 190 -9.98 -20.76 -7.08
CA SER A 190 -9.68 -22.15 -7.45
C SER A 190 -10.56 -22.62 -8.62
N ALA A 191 -11.86 -22.29 -8.61
CA ALA A 191 -12.77 -22.60 -9.71
C ALA A 191 -12.36 -21.95 -11.03
N VAL A 192 -11.96 -20.67 -10.98
CA VAL A 192 -11.51 -19.93 -12.16
C VAL A 192 -10.19 -20.48 -12.70
N LEU A 193 -9.25 -20.86 -11.82
CA LEU A 193 -7.98 -21.46 -12.24
C LEU A 193 -8.20 -22.82 -12.94
N ARG A 194 -9.18 -23.61 -12.49
CA ARG A 194 -9.55 -24.88 -13.14
C ARG A 194 -10.28 -24.71 -14.46
N SER A 195 -11.14 -23.69 -14.58
CA SER A 195 -11.78 -23.41 -15.87
C SER A 195 -10.75 -23.00 -16.91
N ASP A 196 -9.73 -22.22 -16.50
CA ASP A 196 -8.64 -21.81 -17.37
C ASP A 196 -7.77 -23.00 -17.78
N SER A 197 -7.40 -23.88 -16.83
CA SER A 197 -6.57 -25.07 -17.08
C SER A 197 -7.21 -26.04 -18.07
N SER A 198 -8.53 -26.21 -17.99
CA SER A 198 -9.30 -27.10 -18.87
C SER A 198 -9.38 -26.61 -20.34
N SER A 199 -9.03 -25.35 -20.61
CA SER A 199 -9.21 -24.69 -21.91
C SER A 199 -7.93 -24.54 -22.73
N VAL A 200 -6.75 -24.84 -22.17
CA VAL A 200 -5.44 -24.56 -22.79
C VAL A 200 -4.71 -25.87 -23.14
N ASN A 201 -4.22 -25.98 -24.38
CA ASN A 201 -3.40 -27.10 -24.84
C ASN A 201 -2.18 -27.32 -23.92
N ALA A 202 -2.00 -28.56 -23.48
CA ALA A 202 -1.01 -29.00 -22.50
C ALA A 202 0.44 -28.61 -22.84
N THR A 203 0.94 -27.51 -22.27
CA THR A 203 2.37 -27.26 -22.01
C THR A 203 2.48 -26.20 -20.91
N THR A 204 3.17 -26.51 -19.79
CA THR A 204 3.58 -25.67 -18.62
C THR A 204 2.53 -24.77 -17.92
N SER A 205 1.56 -24.19 -18.63
CA SER A 205 0.40 -23.43 -18.14
C SER A 205 -0.52 -24.26 -17.23
N ASP A 206 -0.59 -25.57 -17.48
CA ASP A 206 -1.49 -26.50 -16.79
C ASP A 206 -0.99 -26.87 -15.39
N THR A 207 0.33 -26.85 -15.18
CA THR A 207 0.95 -27.23 -13.89
C THR A 207 0.86 -26.12 -12.85
N LEU A 208 1.09 -24.85 -13.23
CA LEU A 208 1.01 -23.73 -12.29
C LEU A 208 -0.42 -23.49 -11.81
N SER A 209 -1.38 -23.40 -12.74
CA SER A 209 -2.79 -23.11 -12.40
C SER A 209 -3.38 -24.21 -11.52
N GLY A 210 -3.05 -25.48 -11.82
CA GLY A 210 -3.40 -26.62 -10.98
C GLY A 210 -2.69 -26.63 -9.62
N ALA A 211 -1.39 -26.31 -9.57
CA ALA A 211 -0.65 -26.23 -8.32
C ALA A 211 -1.16 -25.11 -7.40
N ILE A 212 -1.45 -23.93 -7.97
CA ILE A 212 -2.08 -22.83 -7.24
C ILE A 212 -3.46 -23.28 -6.74
N ALA A 213 -4.31 -23.86 -7.59
CA ALA A 213 -5.64 -24.34 -7.18
C ALA A 213 -5.55 -25.34 -6.01
N ASN A 214 -4.61 -26.28 -6.05
CA ASN A 214 -4.38 -27.22 -4.96
C ASN A 214 -3.93 -26.51 -3.67
N VAL A 215 -3.03 -25.53 -3.76
CA VAL A 215 -2.61 -24.71 -2.61
C VAL A 215 -3.79 -23.95 -1.99
N LEU A 216 -4.72 -23.46 -2.81
CA LEU A 216 -5.92 -22.78 -2.33
C LEU A 216 -6.87 -23.75 -1.61
N GLU A 217 -6.94 -25.01 -2.00
CA GLU A 217 -7.85 -26.01 -1.41
C GLU A 217 -7.27 -26.77 -0.21
N ASP A 218 -5.99 -27.15 -0.24
CA ASP A 218 -5.35 -28.09 0.70
C ASP A 218 -5.40 -27.66 2.19
N ASN A 219 -5.79 -26.41 2.50
CA ASN A 219 -5.95 -25.95 3.90
C ASN A 219 -7.38 -25.57 4.29
N ASN A 220 -8.36 -25.65 3.38
CA ASN A 220 -9.75 -25.30 3.69
C ASN A 220 -10.42 -26.32 4.65
N GLU A 221 -9.85 -27.53 4.78
CA GLU A 221 -10.36 -28.57 5.68
C GLU A 221 -10.14 -28.26 7.18
N ASN A 222 -9.15 -27.45 7.53
CA ASN A 222 -8.86 -27.07 8.93
C ASN A 222 -9.60 -25.81 9.40
N THR A 223 -10.18 -25.02 8.49
CA THR A 223 -10.92 -23.78 8.80
C THR A 223 -12.43 -23.99 8.90
N GLY A 224 -12.91 -25.21 8.63
CA GLY A 224 -14.31 -25.45 8.33
C GLY A 224 -15.24 -25.84 9.49
N LYS A 225 -14.79 -26.07 10.73
CA LYS A 225 -15.68 -26.72 11.73
C LYS A 225 -15.82 -26.07 13.11
N ASP A 226 -14.91 -25.21 13.58
CA ASP A 226 -15.01 -24.66 14.94
C ASP A 226 -15.48 -23.19 15.03
N GLY A 227 -15.46 -22.42 13.94
CA GLY A 227 -15.90 -21.01 13.93
C GLY A 227 -17.35 -20.77 13.48
N GLN A 228 -18.13 -21.84 13.26
CA GLN A 228 -19.39 -21.77 12.47
C GLN A 228 -20.61 -21.17 13.20
N THR A 229 -20.52 -20.72 14.45
CA THR A 229 -21.74 -20.45 15.27
C THR A 229 -21.94 -19.01 15.74
N VAL A 230 -21.21 -18.00 15.22
CA VAL A 230 -21.25 -16.65 15.84
C VAL A 230 -21.41 -15.48 14.86
N VAL A 231 -21.96 -15.66 13.65
CA VAL A 231 -22.25 -14.47 12.81
C VAL A 231 -23.72 -14.09 12.94
N SER A 232 -23.97 -12.87 13.41
CA SER A 232 -25.31 -12.31 13.53
C SER A 232 -25.95 -12.09 12.15
N PHE A 233 -27.27 -12.31 12.08
CA PHE A 233 -28.05 -12.09 10.86
C PHE A 233 -27.88 -10.68 10.30
N GLU A 234 -27.85 -9.65 11.18
CA GLU A 234 -27.68 -8.25 10.80
C GLU A 234 -26.34 -8.02 10.06
N ARG A 235 -25.25 -8.63 10.54
CA ARG A 235 -23.93 -8.52 9.89
C ARG A 235 -23.87 -9.26 8.56
N LEU A 236 -24.47 -10.45 8.47
CA LEU A 236 -24.57 -11.18 7.20
C LEU A 236 -25.39 -10.39 6.18
N MET A 237 -26.53 -9.84 6.59
CA MET A 237 -27.37 -9.02 5.72
C MET A 237 -26.63 -7.76 5.25
N ALA A 238 -26.00 -7.03 6.17
CA ALA A 238 -25.23 -5.84 5.82
C ALA A 238 -24.08 -6.14 4.83
N GLN A 239 -23.36 -7.25 5.03
CA GLN A 239 -22.31 -7.65 4.09
C GLN A 239 -22.90 -8.01 2.71
N LEU A 240 -24.04 -8.69 2.70
CA LEU A 240 -24.68 -9.13 1.47
C LEU A 240 -25.26 -7.95 0.68
N GLU A 241 -25.80 -6.93 1.35
CA GLU A 241 -26.19 -5.67 0.71
C GLU A 241 -25.00 -4.93 0.08
N ILE A 242 -23.85 -4.91 0.77
CA ILE A 242 -22.62 -4.32 0.23
C ILE A 242 -22.14 -5.08 -1.01
N GLU A 243 -22.08 -6.42 -0.94
CA GLU A 243 -21.61 -7.22 -2.06
C GLU A 243 -22.58 -7.20 -3.23
N THR A 244 -23.89 -7.26 -3.00
CA THR A 244 -24.89 -7.13 -4.08
C THR A 244 -24.81 -5.77 -4.76
N THR A 245 -24.66 -4.68 -4.01
CA THR A 245 -24.43 -3.33 -4.57
C THR A 245 -23.17 -3.30 -5.43
N ARG A 246 -22.05 -3.84 -4.93
CA ARG A 246 -20.80 -3.93 -5.68
C ARG A 246 -20.97 -4.75 -6.96
N VAL A 247 -21.69 -5.86 -6.91
CA VAL A 247 -21.94 -6.69 -8.10
C VAL A 247 -22.73 -5.91 -9.15
N TYR A 248 -23.70 -5.09 -8.76
CA TYR A 248 -24.43 -4.22 -9.70
C TYR A 248 -23.52 -3.16 -10.34
N ASP A 249 -22.63 -2.53 -9.57
CA ASP A 249 -21.66 -1.57 -10.11
C ASP A 249 -20.70 -2.24 -11.12
N LEU A 250 -20.21 -3.44 -10.78
CA LEU A 250 -19.36 -4.24 -11.67
C LEU A 250 -20.11 -4.69 -12.91
N PHE A 251 -21.36 -5.12 -12.77
CA PHE A 251 -22.21 -5.51 -13.89
C PHE A 251 -22.44 -4.33 -14.85
N ALA A 252 -22.74 -3.14 -14.31
CA ALA A 252 -22.94 -1.93 -15.11
C ALA A 252 -21.66 -1.53 -15.87
N SER A 253 -20.50 -1.59 -15.22
CA SER A 253 -19.22 -1.25 -15.87
C SER A 253 -18.81 -2.27 -16.95
N ASN A 254 -19.10 -3.56 -16.74
CA ASN A 254 -18.72 -4.63 -17.67
C ASN A 254 -19.73 -4.89 -18.79
N GLN A 255 -20.92 -4.28 -18.74
CA GLN A 255 -21.97 -4.47 -19.75
C GLN A 255 -21.51 -4.10 -21.17
N SER A 256 -20.57 -3.15 -21.29
CA SER A 256 -20.01 -2.73 -22.58
C SER A 256 -19.03 -3.73 -23.21
N ILE A 257 -18.51 -4.67 -22.42
CA ILE A 257 -17.45 -5.62 -22.82
C ILE A 257 -18.00 -7.06 -22.89
N ALA A 258 -19.04 -7.37 -22.11
CA ALA A 258 -19.63 -8.70 -22.03
C ALA A 258 -20.55 -9.02 -23.23
N THR A 259 -20.67 -10.31 -23.55
CA THR A 259 -21.59 -10.81 -24.57
C THR A 259 -23.04 -10.81 -24.07
N ALA A 260 -24.01 -10.78 -25.00
CA ALA A 260 -25.43 -10.78 -24.65
C ALA A 260 -25.86 -12.00 -23.80
N SER A 261 -25.22 -13.15 -24.01
CA SER A 261 -25.49 -14.36 -23.23
C SER A 261 -24.94 -14.25 -21.79
N GLU A 262 -23.74 -13.70 -21.61
CA GLU A 262 -23.15 -13.48 -20.28
C GLU A 262 -23.95 -12.45 -19.48
N ILE A 263 -24.42 -11.39 -20.14
CA ILE A 263 -25.28 -10.37 -19.52
C ILE A 263 -26.59 -10.99 -19.04
N ALA A 264 -27.21 -11.87 -19.84
CA ALA A 264 -28.45 -12.54 -19.47
C ALA A 264 -28.26 -13.51 -18.30
N ASP A 265 -27.18 -14.30 -18.29
CA ASP A 265 -26.90 -15.23 -17.19
C ASP A 265 -26.56 -14.49 -15.88
N ALA A 266 -25.73 -13.45 -15.94
CA ALA A 266 -25.41 -12.63 -14.78
C ALA A 266 -26.66 -11.96 -14.19
N LYS A 267 -27.54 -11.42 -15.04
CA LYS A 267 -28.81 -10.84 -14.59
C LYS A 267 -29.70 -11.87 -13.91
N ARG A 268 -29.82 -13.09 -14.47
CA ARG A 268 -30.59 -14.17 -13.85
C ARG A 268 -30.06 -14.50 -12.46
N ARG A 269 -28.74 -14.70 -12.32
CA ARG A 269 -28.12 -15.03 -11.03
C ARG A 269 -28.31 -13.92 -9.99
N LEU A 270 -28.21 -12.66 -10.41
CA LEU A 270 -28.47 -11.52 -9.54
C LEU A 270 -29.91 -11.51 -9.01
N THR A 271 -30.89 -11.75 -9.89
CA THR A 271 -32.29 -11.86 -9.49
C THR A 271 -32.53 -13.06 -8.57
N ASP A 272 -31.87 -14.19 -8.81
CA ASP A 272 -31.97 -15.37 -7.94
C ASP A 272 -31.41 -15.08 -6.54
N ILE A 273 -30.30 -14.35 -6.44
CA ILE A 273 -29.71 -13.90 -5.17
C ILE A 273 -30.68 -12.96 -4.45
N GLU A 274 -31.21 -11.95 -5.13
CA GLU A 274 -32.16 -11.00 -4.56
C GLU A 274 -33.42 -11.69 -4.01
N LEU A 275 -33.95 -12.68 -4.74
CA LEU A 275 -35.10 -13.46 -4.30
C LEU A 275 -34.77 -14.28 -3.05
N LYS A 276 -33.58 -14.88 -2.96
CA LYS A 276 -33.14 -15.59 -1.75
C LYS A 276 -33.00 -14.65 -0.56
N ILE A 277 -32.47 -13.44 -0.76
CA ILE A 277 -32.32 -12.42 0.28
C ILE A 277 -33.67 -11.99 0.84
N ASN A 278 -34.62 -11.68 -0.05
CA ASN A 278 -35.96 -11.26 0.35
C ASN A 278 -36.68 -12.38 1.12
N ASN A 279 -36.60 -13.62 0.61
CA ASN A 279 -37.18 -14.78 1.30
C ASN A 279 -36.54 -15.03 2.68
N ALA A 280 -35.23 -14.83 2.80
CA ALA A 280 -34.52 -14.95 4.07
C ALA A 280 -34.97 -13.88 5.07
N SER A 281 -35.12 -12.63 4.63
CA SER A 281 -35.65 -11.54 5.46
C SER A 281 -37.05 -11.85 5.99
N ASP A 282 -37.94 -12.35 5.12
CA ASP A 282 -39.33 -12.67 5.49
C ASP A 282 -39.42 -13.84 6.49
N LYS A 283 -38.59 -14.88 6.30
CA LYS A 283 -38.58 -16.10 7.13
C LYS A 283 -37.80 -15.97 8.44
N TYR A 284 -37.00 -14.92 8.61
CA TYR A 284 -36.19 -14.74 9.81
C TYR A 284 -37.03 -14.73 11.10
N GLN A 285 -38.25 -14.21 11.03
CA GLN A 285 -39.18 -14.17 12.17
C GLN A 285 -39.72 -15.55 12.56
N GLU A 286 -39.68 -16.53 11.65
CA GLU A 286 -40.24 -17.87 11.85
C GLU A 286 -39.16 -18.92 12.16
N THR A 287 -38.03 -18.89 11.44
CA THR A 287 -36.94 -19.87 11.57
C THR A 287 -35.56 -19.20 11.43
N PRO A 288 -35.05 -18.54 12.49
CA PRO A 288 -33.81 -17.75 12.41
C PRO A 288 -32.57 -18.60 12.08
N ASP A 289 -32.43 -19.79 12.68
CA ASP A 289 -31.24 -20.64 12.50
C ASP A 289 -31.10 -21.16 11.06
N VAL A 290 -32.22 -21.52 10.42
CA VAL A 290 -32.24 -22.02 9.03
C VAL A 290 -31.91 -20.89 8.05
N VAL A 291 -32.41 -19.68 8.33
CA VAL A 291 -32.18 -18.49 7.50
C VAL A 291 -30.72 -18.05 7.56
N ILE A 292 -30.07 -18.14 8.72
CA ILE A 292 -28.64 -17.82 8.87
C ILE A 292 -27.78 -18.76 8.00
N GLU A 293 -28.10 -20.05 7.97
CA GLU A 293 -27.43 -21.01 7.09
C GLU A 293 -27.71 -20.73 5.60
N GLU A 294 -28.95 -20.42 5.22
CA GLU A 294 -29.27 -20.04 3.83
C GLU A 294 -28.49 -18.79 3.38
N LEU A 295 -28.44 -17.74 4.19
CA LEU A 295 -27.67 -16.52 3.87
C LEU A 295 -26.16 -16.78 3.80
N ARG A 296 -25.65 -17.65 4.66
CA ARG A 296 -24.26 -18.08 4.61
C ARG A 296 -23.92 -18.77 3.30
N THR A 297 -24.78 -19.67 2.81
CA THR A 297 -24.60 -20.30 1.49
C THR A 297 -24.76 -19.34 0.31
N ALA A 298 -25.38 -18.18 0.52
CA ALA A 298 -25.48 -17.14 -0.51
C ALA A 298 -24.23 -16.25 -0.55
N LEU A 299 -23.52 -16.12 0.57
CA LEU A 299 -22.28 -15.34 0.69
C LEU A 299 -21.02 -16.17 0.38
N GLY A 300 -21.06 -17.48 0.64
CA GLY A 300 -20.01 -18.47 0.34
C GLY A 300 -20.10 -18.98 -1.09
#